data_AF-Q45NF5-F1
#
_entry.id   AF-Q45NF5-F1
#
_cell.length_a   1.000
_cell.length_b   1.000
_cell.length_c   1.000
_cell.angle_alpha   90.00
_cell.angle_beta   90.00
_cell.angle_gamma   90.00
#
_symmetry.space_group_name_H-M   'P 1'
#
loop_
_entity.id
_entity.type
_entity.pdbx_description
1 polymer ?
#
loop_
_entity_poly.entity_id
_entity_poly.type
_entity_poly.pdbx_seq_one_letter_code
_entity_poly.pdbx_strand_id
1 'polypeptide(L)'
;LPYWNWDAPAGMRMPSIFTDPSSSLYNKLRDAKHQPPYLIDLDYNGQDPSYTEAQQIDHNLKIMYRQVIANGKTAQLFMGSPYRAGDQPNPGAGSLENAPHGPVHVWTGDRNQPNGEDMGTLYSAGRDPIFFSHHSNVDSMW
;
A
#
# COMPACT_ATOMS: atom_id res chain seq x y z
N LEU A 1 11.37 -12.72 2.84
CA LEU A 1 10.48 -12.38 1.71
C LEU A 1 11.11 -11.23 0.95
N PRO A 2 10.86 -11.03 -0.35
CA PRO A 2 11.13 -9.74 -0.97
C PRO A 2 10.23 -8.68 -0.35
N TYR A 3 10.67 -7.42 -0.32
CA TYR A 3 9.84 -6.29 0.06
C TYR A 3 9.61 -5.39 -1.16
N TRP A 4 8.40 -4.87 -1.31
CA TRP A 4 8.08 -3.89 -2.34
C TRP A 4 8.55 -2.53 -1.84
N ASN A 5 9.69 -2.09 -2.35
CA ASN A 5 10.39 -0.86 -1.95
C ASN A 5 9.72 0.43 -2.48
N TRP A 6 8.44 0.64 -2.16
CA TRP A 6 7.64 1.78 -2.63
C TRP A 6 8.05 3.13 -2.02
N ASP A 7 8.93 3.13 -1.01
CA ASP A 7 9.52 4.33 -0.41
C ASP A 7 10.77 4.85 -1.15
N ALA A 8 11.33 4.06 -2.08
CA ALA A 8 12.42 4.48 -2.95
C ALA A 8 11.95 4.63 -4.42
N PRO A 9 12.41 5.67 -5.16
CA PRO A 9 11.92 5.93 -6.53
C PRO A 9 12.00 4.74 -7.49
N ALA A 10 13.06 3.94 -7.41
CA ALA A 10 13.25 2.76 -8.26
C ALA A 10 12.24 1.62 -7.96
N GLY A 11 11.67 1.58 -6.75
CA GLY A 11 10.70 0.57 -6.32
C GLY A 11 9.24 1.06 -6.27
N MET A 12 8.96 2.30 -6.68
CA MET A 12 7.60 2.86 -6.72
C MET A 12 6.71 2.25 -7.82
N ARG A 13 7.26 1.46 -8.74
CA ARG A 13 6.46 0.68 -9.70
C ARG A 13 6.20 -0.70 -9.14
N MET A 14 5.10 -1.32 -9.54
CA MET A 14 4.83 -2.72 -9.23
C MET A 14 6.03 -3.58 -9.71
N PRO A 15 6.67 -4.39 -8.85
CA PRO A 15 7.83 -5.17 -9.25
C PRO A 15 7.47 -6.18 -10.35
N SER A 16 8.28 -6.26 -11.40
CA SER A 16 7.99 -7.04 -12.61
C SER A 16 7.79 -8.54 -12.36
N ILE A 17 8.35 -9.08 -11.27
CA ILE A 17 8.15 -10.48 -10.87
C ILE A 17 6.68 -10.82 -10.59
N PHE A 18 5.87 -9.82 -10.26
CA PHE A 18 4.43 -9.98 -10.02
C PHE A 18 3.60 -9.79 -11.29
N THR A 19 4.12 -9.17 -12.35
CA THR A 19 3.29 -8.73 -13.49
C THR A 19 3.22 -9.72 -14.65
N ASP A 20 4.08 -10.75 -14.66
CA ASP A 20 4.07 -11.80 -15.67
C ASP A 20 2.91 -12.79 -15.45
N PRO A 21 1.92 -12.90 -16.36
CA PRO A 21 0.79 -13.80 -16.20
C PRO A 21 1.14 -15.29 -16.09
N SER A 22 2.35 -15.68 -16.48
CA SER A 22 2.85 -17.06 -16.34
C SER A 22 3.52 -17.33 -14.97
N SER A 23 3.78 -16.28 -14.19
CA SER A 23 4.40 -16.37 -12.88
C SER A 23 3.42 -16.88 -11.82
N SER A 24 3.90 -17.72 -10.90
CA SER A 24 3.16 -18.08 -9.68
C SER A 24 2.89 -16.91 -8.73
N LEU A 25 3.57 -15.77 -8.95
CA LEU A 25 3.37 -14.53 -8.19
C LEU A 25 2.31 -13.62 -8.82
N TYR A 26 1.76 -14.00 -9.98
CA TYR A 26 0.75 -13.21 -10.67
C TYR A 26 -0.60 -13.30 -9.98
N ASN A 27 -1.33 -12.20 -10.01
CA ASN A 27 -2.75 -12.16 -9.71
C ASN A 27 -3.47 -11.33 -10.77
N LYS A 28 -4.56 -11.88 -11.31
CA LYS A 28 -5.42 -11.22 -12.29
C LYS A 28 -6.25 -10.08 -11.68
N LEU A 29 -6.61 -10.19 -10.39
CA LEU A 29 -7.45 -9.24 -9.67
C LEU A 29 -6.60 -8.08 -9.11
N ARG A 30 -5.91 -7.40 -10.03
CA ARG A 30 -5.21 -6.14 -9.77
C ARG A 30 -5.73 -5.07 -10.72
N ASP A 31 -5.59 -3.83 -10.32
CA ASP A 31 -5.97 -2.71 -11.15
C ASP A 31 -5.24 -2.72 -12.50
N ALA A 32 -6.01 -2.78 -13.59
CA ALA A 32 -5.48 -2.86 -14.95
C ALA A 32 -4.75 -1.59 -15.40
N LYS A 33 -5.06 -0.41 -14.81
CA LYS A 33 -4.37 0.85 -15.13
C LYS A 33 -3.07 1.02 -14.34
N HIS A 34 -2.96 0.37 -13.20
CA HIS A 34 -1.83 0.49 -12.28
C HIS A 34 -0.73 -0.56 -12.53
N GLN A 35 -0.70 -1.15 -13.71
CA GLN A 35 0.42 -1.99 -14.13
C GLN A 35 1.62 -1.12 -14.54
N PRO A 36 2.87 -1.63 -14.48
CA PRO A 36 4.02 -0.89 -14.97
C PRO A 36 3.81 -0.37 -16.40
N PRO A 37 4.25 0.88 -16.71
CA PRO A 37 5.17 1.70 -15.91
C PRO A 37 4.51 2.62 -14.86
N TYR A 38 3.22 2.45 -14.53
CA TYR A 38 2.52 3.33 -13.59
C TYR A 38 3.17 3.33 -12.19
N LEU A 39 3.33 4.53 -11.61
CA LEU A 39 3.89 4.71 -10.27
C LEU A 39 2.78 4.61 -9.23
N ILE A 40 3.08 3.96 -8.11
CA ILE A 40 2.17 3.91 -6.98
C ILE A 40 1.88 5.30 -6.44
N ASP A 41 0.64 5.51 -5.98
CA ASP A 41 0.25 6.69 -5.24
C ASP A 41 0.10 6.35 -3.75
N LEU A 42 1.03 6.85 -2.94
CA LEU A 42 1.06 6.58 -1.49
C LEU A 42 -0.01 7.37 -0.70
N ASP A 43 -0.74 8.25 -1.36
CA ASP A 43 -1.91 8.98 -0.83
C ASP A 43 -3.18 8.68 -1.65
N TYR A 44 -3.21 7.55 -2.37
CA TYR A 44 -4.32 7.19 -3.27
C TYR A 44 -5.67 7.22 -2.57
N ASN A 45 -6.60 7.95 -3.16
CA ASN A 45 -7.95 8.16 -2.64
C ASN A 45 -9.05 7.56 -3.54
N GLY A 46 -8.68 6.66 -4.46
CA GLY A 46 -9.59 6.08 -5.46
C GLY A 46 -9.69 6.86 -6.77
N GLN A 47 -8.94 7.95 -6.93
CA GLN A 47 -8.87 8.74 -8.16
C GLN A 47 -7.42 8.82 -8.64
N ASP A 48 -7.20 8.51 -9.91
CA ASP A 48 -5.87 8.57 -10.54
C ASP A 48 -5.49 10.05 -10.76
N PRO A 49 -4.36 10.54 -10.23
CA PRO A 49 -3.99 11.94 -10.37
C PRO A 49 -3.49 12.27 -11.79
N SER A 50 -3.52 13.55 -12.15
CA SER A 50 -2.95 14.08 -13.40
C SER A 50 -1.48 14.52 -13.27
N TYR A 51 -0.74 13.93 -12.34
CA TYR A 51 0.65 14.28 -12.04
C TYR A 51 1.62 13.72 -13.09
N THR A 52 2.75 14.40 -13.26
CA THR A 52 3.94 13.84 -13.90
C THR A 52 4.61 12.82 -12.98
N GLU A 53 5.45 11.93 -13.52
CA GLU A 53 6.19 10.96 -12.70
C GLU A 53 7.05 11.64 -11.61
N ALA A 54 7.70 12.75 -11.93
CA ALA A 54 8.52 13.50 -10.98
C ALA A 54 7.68 14.07 -9.82
N GLN A 55 6.46 14.54 -10.11
CA GLN A 55 5.52 15.01 -9.08
C GLN A 55 5.03 13.86 -8.21
N GLN A 56 4.69 12.70 -8.80
CA GLN A 56 4.26 11.53 -8.01
C GLN A 56 5.39 11.03 -7.09
N ILE A 57 6.64 10.98 -7.57
CA ILE A 57 7.80 10.61 -6.74
C ILE A 57 7.98 11.60 -5.59
N ASP A 58 7.96 12.91 -5.86
CA ASP A 58 8.07 13.95 -4.83
C ASP A 58 6.95 13.85 -3.80
N HIS A 59 5.71 13.61 -4.24
CA HIS A 59 4.58 13.40 -3.34
C HIS A 59 4.75 12.15 -2.48
N ASN A 60 5.10 11.01 -3.06
CA ASN A 60 5.33 9.76 -2.33
C ASN A 60 6.41 9.93 -1.24
N LEU A 61 7.53 10.57 -1.57
CA LEU A 61 8.60 10.85 -0.60
C LEU A 61 8.11 11.76 0.54
N LYS A 62 7.25 12.74 0.25
CA LYS A 62 6.62 13.60 1.26
C LYS A 62 5.61 12.82 2.13
N ILE A 63 4.84 11.88 1.57
CA ILE A 63 3.99 10.98 2.36
C ILE A 63 4.86 10.16 3.32
N MET A 64 5.95 9.56 2.84
CA MET A 64 6.86 8.79 3.68
C MET A 64 7.37 9.60 4.87
N TYR A 65 7.90 10.80 4.61
CA TYR A 65 8.34 11.69 5.67
C TYR A 65 7.20 12.07 6.62
N ARG A 66 6.04 12.44 6.08
CA ARG A 66 4.86 12.83 6.87
C ARG A 66 4.42 11.72 7.81
N GLN A 67 4.33 10.48 7.32
CA GLN A 67 3.71 9.39 8.07
C GLN A 67 4.68 8.72 9.05
N VAL A 68 5.93 8.50 8.64
CA VAL A 68 6.93 7.82 9.48
C VAL A 68 7.57 8.79 10.47
N ILE A 69 7.82 10.05 10.08
CA ILE A 69 8.55 11.01 10.92
C ILE A 69 7.62 12.02 11.60
N ALA A 70 6.84 12.77 10.81
CA ALA A 70 6.09 13.90 11.35
C ALA A 70 4.86 13.48 12.18
N ASN A 71 4.16 12.44 11.73
CA ASN A 71 2.99 11.88 12.41
C ASN A 71 3.39 10.75 13.37
N GLY A 72 4.39 9.94 13.04
CA GLY A 72 4.86 8.80 13.86
C GLY A 72 5.70 9.15 15.10
N LYS A 73 5.51 10.34 15.72
CA LYS A 73 6.40 10.85 16.79
C LYS A 73 6.38 10.03 18.08
N THR A 74 5.37 9.20 18.29
CA THR A 74 5.24 8.34 19.46
C THR A 74 4.75 6.97 19.02
N ALA A 75 4.98 5.94 19.85
CA ALA A 75 4.50 4.59 19.57
C ALA A 75 2.98 4.57 19.32
N GLN A 76 2.18 5.31 20.10
CA GLN A 76 0.73 5.36 19.90
C GLN A 76 0.33 6.05 18.58
N LEU A 77 1.05 7.10 18.16
CA LEU A 77 0.75 7.76 16.89
C LEU A 77 1.17 6.89 15.69
N PHE A 78 2.24 6.12 15.82
CA PHE A 78 2.73 5.26 14.74
C PHE A 78 1.98 3.92 14.65
N MET A 79 1.75 3.26 15.78
CA MET A 79 1.14 1.92 15.88
C MET A 79 -0.38 1.94 16.05
N GLY A 80 -0.96 3.06 16.46
CA GLY A 80 -2.39 3.19 16.71
C GLY A 80 -2.79 3.06 18.19
N SER A 81 -4.10 3.13 18.40
CA SER A 81 -4.72 3.11 19.72
C SER A 81 -4.62 1.72 20.37
N PRO A 82 -4.49 1.63 21.70
CA PRO A 82 -4.56 0.36 22.40
C PRO A 82 -5.87 -0.39 22.12
N TYR A 83 -5.77 -1.70 21.90
CA TYR A 83 -6.90 -2.62 21.77
C TYR A 83 -6.77 -3.73 22.82
N ARG A 84 -7.80 -3.93 23.65
CA ARG A 84 -7.81 -4.90 24.76
C ARG A 84 -9.05 -5.78 24.74
N ALA A 85 -9.00 -6.87 25.50
CA ALA A 85 -10.14 -7.76 25.66
C ALA A 85 -11.35 -6.98 26.23
N GLY A 86 -12.46 -7.01 25.49
CA GLY A 86 -13.69 -6.28 25.82
C GLY A 86 -13.89 -4.96 25.06
N ASP A 87 -12.86 -4.47 24.36
CA ASP A 87 -12.97 -3.26 23.55
C ASP A 87 -13.78 -3.50 22.27
N GLN A 88 -14.45 -2.44 21.81
CA GLN A 88 -15.12 -2.43 20.51
C GLN A 88 -14.07 -2.35 19.38
N PRO A 89 -14.35 -2.92 18.19
CA PRO A 89 -13.43 -2.85 17.07
C PRO A 89 -13.16 -1.41 16.62
N ASN A 90 -12.07 -1.22 15.86
CA ASN A 90 -11.61 0.07 15.33
C ASN A 90 -11.23 1.11 16.41
N PRO A 91 -10.30 0.78 17.34
CA PRO A 91 -9.87 1.72 18.39
C PRO A 91 -9.11 2.94 17.85
N GLY A 92 -8.58 2.86 16.62
CA GLY A 92 -7.91 3.96 15.92
C GLY A 92 -6.59 3.49 15.31
N ALA A 93 -6.45 3.69 14.00
CA ALA A 93 -5.27 3.31 13.24
C ALA A 93 -4.06 4.22 13.54
N GLY A 94 -2.86 3.66 13.40
CA GLY A 94 -1.62 4.41 13.42
C GLY A 94 -1.36 5.17 12.13
N SER A 95 -0.33 6.02 12.11
CA SER A 95 0.04 6.81 10.93
C SER A 95 0.39 5.93 9.73
N LEU A 96 1.22 4.90 9.93
CA LEU A 96 1.67 3.98 8.88
C LEU A 96 0.52 3.11 8.34
N GLU A 97 -0.36 2.61 9.22
CA GLU A 97 -1.54 1.83 8.85
C GLU A 97 -2.51 2.64 7.98
N ASN A 98 -2.70 3.92 8.31
CA ASN A 98 -3.54 4.83 7.55
C ASN A 98 -2.92 5.14 6.18
N ALA A 99 -1.65 5.60 6.16
CA ALA A 99 -0.90 5.79 4.93
C ALA A 99 0.61 5.56 5.16
N PRO A 100 1.32 4.93 4.21
CA PRO A 100 0.85 4.44 2.92
C PRO A 100 0.13 3.08 2.90
N HIS A 101 0.02 2.34 4.00
CA HIS A 101 -0.51 0.97 3.97
C HIS A 101 -1.90 0.88 3.31
N GLY A 102 -2.90 1.63 3.79
CA GLY A 102 -4.24 1.66 3.19
C GLY A 102 -4.24 2.03 1.69
N PRO A 103 -3.61 3.15 1.29
CA PRO A 103 -3.47 3.56 -0.10
C PRO A 103 -2.86 2.50 -1.02
N VAL A 104 -1.78 1.81 -0.59
CA VAL A 104 -1.17 0.76 -1.42
C VAL A 104 -2.14 -0.40 -1.65
N HIS A 105 -2.92 -0.76 -0.64
CA HIS A 105 -3.98 -1.77 -0.77
C HIS A 105 -5.02 -1.37 -1.82
N VAL A 106 -5.60 -0.17 -1.68
CA VAL A 106 -6.66 0.33 -2.57
C VAL A 106 -6.14 0.55 -3.99
N TRP A 107 -4.92 1.07 -4.15
CA TRP A 107 -4.29 1.27 -5.46
C TRP A 107 -4.02 -0.05 -6.17
N THR A 108 -3.67 -1.12 -5.45
CA THR A 108 -3.33 -2.41 -6.08
C THR A 108 -4.57 -3.21 -6.49
N GLY A 109 -5.66 -3.15 -5.71
CA GLY A 109 -6.88 -3.94 -5.95
C GLY A 109 -7.59 -3.60 -7.26
N ASP A 110 -8.24 -4.58 -7.90
CA ASP A 110 -8.97 -4.34 -9.13
C ASP A 110 -10.25 -3.53 -8.86
N ARG A 111 -10.25 -2.27 -9.30
CA ARG A 111 -11.37 -1.33 -9.19
C ARG A 111 -12.69 -1.82 -9.81
N ASN A 112 -12.65 -2.87 -10.64
CA ASN A 112 -13.85 -3.46 -11.27
C ASN A 112 -14.43 -4.63 -10.48
N GLN A 113 -13.77 -5.09 -9.41
CA GLN A 113 -14.33 -6.08 -8.51
C GLN A 113 -15.30 -5.44 -7.51
N PRO A 114 -16.34 -6.16 -7.04
CA PRO A 114 -17.40 -5.59 -6.21
C PRO A 114 -16.92 -4.91 -4.92
N ASN A 115 -15.78 -5.36 -4.37
CA ASN A 115 -15.19 -4.83 -3.14
C ASN A 115 -13.71 -4.42 -3.35
N GLY A 116 -13.24 -4.26 -4.58
CA GLY A 116 -11.84 -3.94 -4.88
C GLY A 116 -10.87 -5.12 -4.72
N GLU A 117 -11.36 -6.36 -4.84
CA GLU A 117 -10.56 -7.56 -4.73
C GLU A 117 -9.36 -7.58 -5.71
N ASP A 118 -8.23 -8.21 -5.38
CA ASP A 118 -7.96 -8.86 -4.09
C ASP A 118 -7.40 -7.87 -3.06
N MET A 119 -6.41 -7.05 -3.43
CA MET A 119 -5.67 -6.19 -2.50
C MET A 119 -6.51 -5.07 -1.87
N GLY A 120 -7.58 -4.60 -2.51
CA GLY A 120 -8.38 -3.46 -2.03
C GLY A 120 -9.29 -3.77 -0.83
N THR A 121 -9.36 -5.03 -0.38
CA THR A 121 -10.16 -5.40 0.79
C THR A 121 -9.52 -6.52 1.61
N LEU A 122 -9.62 -6.40 2.94
CA LEU A 122 -8.85 -7.21 3.89
C LEU A 122 -9.13 -8.72 3.77
N TYR A 123 -10.38 -9.10 3.47
CA TYR A 123 -10.78 -10.50 3.45
C TYR A 123 -10.17 -11.27 2.26
N SER A 124 -9.71 -10.57 1.22
CA SER A 124 -9.15 -11.14 0.01
C SER A 124 -7.69 -10.77 -0.22
N ALA A 125 -7.15 -9.73 0.42
CA ALA A 125 -5.82 -9.20 0.09
C ALA A 125 -4.72 -10.26 0.10
N GLY A 126 -4.73 -11.17 1.08
CA GLY A 126 -3.75 -12.26 1.18
C GLY A 126 -3.80 -13.32 0.06
N ARG A 127 -4.79 -13.27 -0.84
CA ARG A 127 -4.86 -14.12 -2.04
C ARG A 127 -3.89 -13.65 -3.12
N ASP A 128 -3.51 -12.36 -3.11
CA ASP A 128 -2.50 -11.81 -3.99
C ASP A 128 -1.09 -11.98 -3.39
N PRO A 129 -0.14 -12.67 -4.06
CA PRO A 129 1.22 -12.79 -3.57
C PRO A 129 1.94 -11.46 -3.28
N ILE A 130 1.55 -10.35 -3.94
CA ILE A 130 2.15 -9.03 -3.69
C ILE A 130 1.81 -8.49 -2.30
N PHE A 131 0.74 -8.97 -1.66
CA PHE A 131 0.37 -8.65 -0.27
C PHE A 131 1.56 -8.84 0.68
N PHE A 132 2.23 -9.99 0.57
CA PHE A 132 3.36 -10.32 1.45
C PHE A 132 4.58 -9.42 1.17
N SER A 133 4.76 -8.99 -0.07
CA SER A 133 5.84 -8.05 -0.44
C SER A 133 5.55 -6.63 0.06
N HIS A 134 4.28 -6.20 -0.03
CA HIS A 134 3.82 -4.94 0.56
C HIS A 134 4.02 -4.93 2.08
N HIS A 135 3.50 -5.95 2.77
CA HIS A 135 3.62 -6.08 4.23
C HIS A 135 5.06 -6.29 4.70
N SER A 136 5.93 -6.91 3.89
CA SER A 136 7.36 -6.97 4.20
C SER A 136 8.03 -5.59 4.17
N ASN A 137 7.52 -4.62 3.39
CA ASN A 137 8.03 -3.25 3.46
C ASN A 137 7.40 -2.48 4.62
N VAL A 138 6.13 -2.72 4.95
CA VAL A 138 5.50 -2.17 6.17
C VAL A 138 6.28 -2.62 7.41
N ASP A 139 6.65 -3.90 7.50
CA ASP A 139 7.48 -4.45 8.57
C ASP A 139 8.87 -3.81 8.64
N SER A 140 9.48 -3.50 7.49
CA SER A 140 10.77 -2.79 7.44
C SER A 140 10.71 -1.34 7.96
N MET A 141 9.52 -0.75 8.09
CA MET A 141 9.35 0.62 8.57
C MET A 141 9.13 0.70 10.08
N TRP A 142 8.90 -0.43 10.75
CA TRP A 142 8.82 -0.53 12.20
C TRP A 142 10.23 -0.55 12.81
#